data_AF-A0A8T5GQ44-F1
#
_entry.id   AF-A0A8T5GQ44-F1
#
_cell.length_a   1.000
_cell.length_b   1.000
_cell.length_c   1.000
_cell.angle_alpha   90.00
_cell.angle_beta   90.00
_cell.angle_gamma   90.00
#
_symmetry.space_group_name_H-M   'P 1'
#
loop_
_entity.id
_entity.type
_entity.pdbx_description
1 polymer ?
#
loop_
_entity_poly.entity_id
_entity_poly.type
_entity_poly.pdbx_seq_one_letter_code
_entity_poly.pdbx_strand_id
1 'polypeptide(L)'
;MVNKKGLSMGFLVALIIVILSFMLIAGVVFRFMSDAEEKQAEALCKDSVALRSVASFKVLGTEQKIAPLLCQTIDKKISGSKEEVQQIIADKMARCWDIFGEGRYKTSVFENTNAFSGGSKCFVCSTILVEEDNDFVGDGVSAQEFKDFLRTTDYPKKNIKYLDYFQYGGGGPGYVIGVLTNEGIKPDRAYGIAFKAKSTSGVLVPELTAGGTAAAAIGITSIAIFGIGTGGLGLLAIGAAGISTTVSDLMTKKVTTDGIILVDLERGIQKEFFKNCNLVAGIAGT
;
A
#
# COMPACT_ATOMS: atom_id res chain seq x y z
N MET A 1 0.43 25.14 -66.00
CA MET A 1 -0.89 25.62 -65.56
C MET A 1 -1.52 24.57 -64.66
N VAL A 2 -1.53 24.81 -63.35
CA VAL A 2 -2.13 23.88 -62.38
C VAL A 2 -3.61 24.23 -62.26
N ASN A 3 -4.47 23.39 -62.84
CA ASN A 3 -5.93 23.49 -62.68
C ASN A 3 -6.30 23.20 -61.22
N LYS A 4 -6.55 24.26 -60.43
CA LYS A 4 -7.15 24.15 -59.10
C LYS A 4 -8.64 23.83 -59.26
N LYS A 5 -8.99 22.56 -59.46
CA LYS A 5 -10.38 22.11 -59.31
C LYS A 5 -10.73 22.25 -57.83
N GLY A 6 -11.75 23.06 -57.53
CA GLY A 6 -12.25 23.25 -56.18
C GLY A 6 -12.59 21.90 -55.56
N LEU A 7 -12.09 21.67 -54.34
CA LEU A 7 -12.50 20.55 -53.51
C LEU A 7 -14.03 20.54 -53.46
N SER A 8 -14.65 19.44 -53.90
CA SER A 8 -16.10 19.34 -53.89
C SER A 8 -16.60 19.53 -52.45
N MET A 9 -17.67 20.29 -52.27
CA MET A 9 -18.27 20.54 -50.96
C MET A 9 -18.57 19.23 -50.20
N GLY A 10 -18.83 18.14 -50.93
CA GLY A 10 -19.02 16.80 -50.36
C GLY A 10 -17.76 16.22 -49.69
N PHE A 11 -16.55 16.50 -50.19
CA PHE A 11 -15.32 16.06 -49.53
C PHE A 11 -15.12 16.73 -48.18
N LEU A 12 -15.46 18.02 -48.08
CA LEU A 12 -15.32 18.78 -46.83
C LEU A 12 -16.27 18.25 -45.75
N VAL A 13 -17.52 17.93 -46.11
CA VAL A 13 -18.50 17.34 -45.18
C VAL A 13 -18.05 15.95 -44.72
N ALA A 14 -17.57 15.10 -45.63
CA ALA A 14 -17.07 13.77 -45.28
C ALA A 14 -15.88 13.84 -44.31
N LEU A 15 -14.96 14.78 -44.53
CA LEU A 15 -13.79 14.98 -43.67
C LEU A 15 -14.20 15.43 -42.25
N ILE A 16 -15.19 16.33 -42.13
CA ILE A 16 -15.73 16.75 -40.81
C ILE A 16 -16.33 15.55 -40.07
N ILE A 17 -17.13 14.72 -40.75
CA ILE A 17 -17.74 13.53 -40.14
C ILE A 17 -16.67 12.56 -39.62
N VAL A 18 -15.62 12.30 -40.41
CA VAL A 18 -14.52 11.40 -40.00
C VAL A 18 -13.78 11.93 -38.77
N ILE A 19 -13.50 13.24 -38.72
CA ILE A 19 -12.85 13.86 -37.55
C ILE A 19 -13.74 13.75 -36.31
N LEU A 20 -15.04 14.03 -36.44
CA LEU A 20 -15.98 13.89 -35.33
C LEU A 20 -16.08 12.45 -34.84
N SER A 21 -16.16 11.47 -35.74
CA SER A 21 -16.15 10.05 -35.39
C SER A 21 -14.85 9.64 -34.68
N PHE A 22 -13.69 10.12 -35.16
CA PHE A 22 -12.41 9.84 -34.52
C PHE A 22 -12.32 10.49 -33.13
N MET A 23 -12.78 11.72 -32.94
CA MET A 23 -12.80 12.38 -31.63
C MET A 23 -13.69 11.65 -30.63
N LEU A 24 -14.85 11.13 -31.06
CA LEU A 24 -15.72 10.33 -30.20
C LEU A 24 -15.04 9.02 -29.78
N ILE A 25 -14.43 8.30 -30.72
CA ILE A 25 -13.71 7.04 -30.42
C ILE A 25 -12.52 7.33 -29.50
N ALA A 26 -11.71 8.34 -29.82
CA ALA A 26 -10.56 8.73 -29.01
C ALA A 26 -11.00 9.12 -27.59
N GLY A 27 -12.09 9.88 -27.42
CA GLY A 27 -12.62 10.23 -26.10
C GLY A 27 -13.02 9.02 -25.27
N VAL A 28 -13.65 8.02 -25.89
CA VAL A 28 -13.99 6.75 -25.21
C VAL A 28 -12.73 5.97 -24.84
N VAL A 29 -11.77 5.86 -25.76
CA VAL A 29 -10.49 5.17 -25.53
C VAL A 29 -9.70 5.85 -24.40
N PHE A 30 -9.53 7.17 -24.42
CA PHE A 30 -8.83 7.90 -23.36
C PHE A 30 -9.50 7.72 -22.00
N ARG A 31 -10.84 7.69 -21.95
CA ARG A 31 -11.58 7.39 -20.71
C ARG A 31 -11.24 6.00 -20.18
N PHE A 32 -11.25 4.98 -21.03
CA PHE A 32 -10.88 3.62 -20.61
C PHE A 32 -9.39 3.47 -20.27
N MET A 33 -8.49 4.19 -20.95
CA MET A 33 -7.06 4.11 -20.70
C MET A 33 -6.67 4.66 -19.32
N SER A 34 -7.36 5.71 -18.83
CA SER A 34 -7.05 6.30 -17.51
C SER A 34 -7.24 5.32 -16.33
N ASP A 35 -8.31 4.51 -16.34
CA ASP A 35 -8.52 3.47 -15.33
C ASP A 35 -7.71 2.19 -15.61
N ALA A 36 -7.43 1.92 -16.89
CA ALA A 36 -6.62 0.77 -17.28
C ALA A 36 -5.17 0.92 -16.82
N GLU A 37 -4.63 2.14 -16.78
CA GLU A 37 -3.25 2.40 -16.41
C GLU A 37 -2.95 1.99 -14.95
N GLU A 38 -3.81 2.35 -14.00
CA GLU A 38 -3.65 1.91 -12.59
C GLU A 38 -3.68 0.38 -12.47
N LYS A 39 -4.68 -0.28 -13.06
CA LYS A 39 -4.82 -1.74 -12.98
C LYS A 39 -3.68 -2.46 -13.69
N GLN A 40 -3.21 -1.92 -14.81
CA GLN A 40 -2.09 -2.47 -15.56
C GLN A 40 -0.79 -2.30 -14.78
N ALA A 41 -0.56 -1.17 -14.13
CA ALA A 41 0.58 -0.95 -13.25
C ALA A 41 0.54 -1.89 -12.03
N GLU A 42 -0.63 -2.07 -11.39
CA GLU A 42 -0.83 -3.04 -10.30
C GLU A 42 -0.53 -4.47 -10.78
N ALA A 43 -1.04 -4.87 -11.95
CA ALA A 43 -0.82 -6.20 -12.53
C ALA A 43 0.65 -6.44 -12.88
N LEU A 44 1.31 -5.50 -13.56
CA LEU A 44 2.73 -5.57 -13.89
C LEU A 44 3.60 -5.66 -12.64
N CYS A 45 3.27 -4.87 -11.61
CA CYS A 45 3.95 -4.95 -10.33
C CYS A 45 3.76 -6.34 -9.70
N LYS A 46 2.52 -6.83 -9.59
CA LYS A 46 2.21 -8.16 -9.03
C LYS A 46 2.93 -9.28 -9.78
N ASP A 47 2.92 -9.26 -11.11
CA ASP A 47 3.60 -10.26 -11.94
C ASP A 47 5.12 -10.17 -11.76
N SER A 48 5.68 -8.97 -11.65
CA SER A 48 7.11 -8.79 -11.38
C SER A 48 7.50 -9.31 -10.00
N VAL A 49 6.66 -9.10 -8.99
CA VAL A 49 6.84 -9.62 -7.62
C VAL A 49 6.78 -11.16 -7.63
N ALA A 50 5.77 -11.72 -8.30
CA ALA A 50 5.62 -13.16 -8.45
C ALA A 50 6.82 -13.78 -9.17
N LEU A 51 7.22 -13.23 -10.32
CA LEU A 51 8.39 -13.68 -11.08
C LEU A 51 9.66 -13.61 -10.23
N ARG A 52 9.85 -12.52 -9.48
CA ARG A 52 11.00 -12.33 -8.60
C ARG A 52 11.02 -13.31 -7.42
N SER A 53 9.85 -13.72 -6.92
CA SER A 53 9.74 -14.72 -5.85
C SER A 53 10.17 -16.12 -6.33
N VAL A 54 9.87 -16.48 -7.59
CA VAL A 54 10.19 -17.80 -8.15
C VAL A 54 11.59 -17.85 -8.76
N ALA A 55 12.09 -16.73 -9.31
CA ALA A 55 13.37 -16.65 -10.00
C ALA A 55 14.60 -16.52 -9.08
N SER A 56 14.52 -17.05 -7.86
CA SER A 56 15.66 -17.13 -6.94
C SER A 56 16.53 -18.35 -7.28
N PHE A 57 17.40 -18.20 -8.28
CA PHE A 57 18.35 -19.25 -8.64
C PHE A 57 19.67 -19.06 -7.88
N LYS A 58 20.16 -20.14 -7.27
CA LYS A 58 21.53 -20.23 -6.74
C LYS A 58 22.46 -20.55 -7.90
N VAL A 59 22.92 -19.52 -8.61
CA VAL A 59 23.97 -19.68 -9.62
C VAL A 59 25.31 -19.40 -8.92
N LEU A 60 26.19 -20.41 -8.90
CA LEU A 60 27.55 -20.30 -8.33
C LEU A 60 27.59 -19.92 -6.83
N GLY A 61 26.60 -20.33 -6.04
CA GLY A 61 26.54 -20.03 -4.60
C GLY A 61 26.11 -18.61 -4.25
N THR A 62 25.90 -17.74 -5.24
CA THR A 62 25.30 -16.42 -5.06
C THR A 62 23.86 -16.43 -5.56
N GLU A 63 22.89 -16.09 -4.71
CA GLU A 63 21.51 -15.92 -5.14
C GLU A 63 21.36 -14.59 -5.88
N GLN A 64 21.17 -14.64 -7.20
CA GLN A 64 20.85 -13.46 -7.98
C GLN A 64 19.38 -13.51 -8.43
N LYS A 65 18.61 -12.50 -8.04
CA LYS A 65 17.24 -12.31 -8.54
C LYS A 65 17.30 -11.48 -9.83
N ILE A 66 17.00 -12.10 -10.95
CA ILE A 66 17.21 -11.53 -12.30
C ILE A 66 16.10 -10.53 -12.67
N ALA A 67 14.89 -10.69 -12.12
CA ALA A 67 13.75 -9.85 -12.47
C ALA A 67 13.73 -8.54 -11.63
N PRO A 68 13.82 -7.35 -12.26
CA PRO A 68 13.57 -6.09 -11.56
C PRO A 68 12.11 -6.02 -11.09
N LEU A 69 11.86 -5.30 -9.98
CA LEU A 69 10.48 -4.99 -9.58
C LEU A 69 9.96 -3.85 -10.45
N LEU A 70 8.85 -4.07 -11.14
CA LEU A 70 8.23 -3.06 -12.01
C LEU A 70 7.12 -2.30 -11.28
N CYS A 71 7.32 -2.09 -9.98
CA CYS A 71 6.34 -1.46 -9.12
C CYS A 71 6.53 0.05 -9.09
N GLN A 72 5.43 0.77 -9.30
CA GLN A 72 5.35 2.22 -9.17
C GLN A 72 4.34 2.58 -8.09
N THR A 73 4.61 3.66 -7.36
CA THR A 73 3.66 4.20 -6.39
C THR A 73 2.51 4.86 -7.14
N ILE A 74 1.27 4.53 -6.76
CA ILE A 74 0.07 5.08 -7.38
C ILE A 74 -0.44 6.24 -6.54
N ASP A 75 -0.43 7.45 -7.11
CA ASP A 75 -0.97 8.63 -6.45
C ASP A 75 -2.47 8.75 -6.74
N LYS A 76 -3.28 8.86 -5.69
CA LYS A 76 -4.74 8.96 -5.82
C LYS A 76 -5.28 10.12 -5.00
N LYS A 77 -6.17 10.88 -5.61
CA LYS A 77 -7.03 11.87 -4.94
C LYS A 77 -8.37 11.22 -4.66
N ILE A 78 -8.86 11.34 -3.42
CA ILE A 78 -10.13 10.76 -2.99
C ILE A 78 -10.97 11.80 -2.27
N SER A 79 -12.28 11.75 -2.48
CA SER A 79 -13.29 12.54 -1.78
C SER A 79 -14.52 11.66 -1.55
N GLY A 80 -15.51 12.14 -0.82
CA GLY A 80 -16.74 11.41 -0.48
C GLY A 80 -17.00 11.30 1.01
N SER A 81 -18.05 10.59 1.39
CA SER A 81 -18.43 10.36 2.79
C SER A 81 -17.32 9.67 3.60
N LYS A 82 -17.43 9.71 4.93
CA LYS A 82 -16.46 9.05 5.83
C LYS A 82 -16.29 7.57 5.50
N GLU A 83 -17.41 6.87 5.32
CA GLU A 83 -17.44 5.46 5.02
C GLU A 83 -16.80 5.15 3.65
N GLU A 84 -17.03 5.99 2.65
CA GLU A 84 -16.39 5.86 1.32
C GLU A 84 -14.88 6.06 1.40
N VAL A 85 -14.42 7.08 2.12
CA VAL A 85 -12.98 7.33 2.33
C VAL A 85 -12.32 6.15 3.04
N GLN A 86 -12.94 5.63 4.11
CA GLN A 86 -12.46 4.44 4.82
C GLN A 86 -12.40 3.22 3.89
N GLN A 87 -13.46 2.99 3.11
CA GLN A 87 -13.56 1.89 2.15
C GLN A 87 -12.45 1.97 1.09
N ILE A 88 -12.22 3.15 0.50
CA ILE A 88 -11.19 3.34 -0.52
C ILE A 88 -9.79 3.08 0.04
N ILE A 89 -9.49 3.59 1.24
CA ILE A 89 -8.19 3.37 1.90
C ILE A 89 -8.01 1.88 2.22
N ALA A 90 -9.02 1.22 2.79
CA ALA A 90 -8.98 -0.21 3.10
C ALA A 90 -8.81 -1.07 1.84
N ASP A 91 -9.47 -0.72 0.73
CA ASP A 91 -9.31 -1.38 -0.55
C ASP A 91 -7.91 -1.22 -1.14
N LYS A 92 -7.30 -0.03 -1.03
CA LYS A 92 -5.93 0.20 -1.47
C LYS A 92 -4.91 -0.55 -0.59
N MET A 93 -5.17 -0.67 0.72
CA MET A 93 -4.40 -1.54 1.62
C MET A 93 -4.50 -3.02 1.19
N ALA A 94 -5.72 -3.50 0.91
CA ALA A 94 -5.96 -4.87 0.45
C ALA A 94 -5.27 -5.18 -0.88
N ARG A 95 -5.31 -4.24 -1.84
CA ARG A 95 -4.60 -4.37 -3.11
C ARG A 95 -3.09 -4.41 -2.93
N CYS A 96 -2.54 -3.56 -2.07
CA CYS A 96 -1.11 -3.58 -1.74
C CYS A 96 -0.69 -4.95 -1.17
N TRP A 97 -1.50 -5.53 -0.29
CA TRP A 97 -1.28 -6.88 0.23
C TRP A 97 -1.31 -7.96 -0.86
N ASP A 98 -2.29 -7.90 -1.77
CA ASP A 98 -2.42 -8.83 -2.89
C ASP A 98 -1.26 -8.74 -3.89
N ILE A 99 -0.79 -7.54 -4.20
CA ILE A 99 0.37 -7.29 -5.07
C ILE A 99 1.61 -8.02 -4.53
N PHE A 100 1.80 -8.00 -3.22
CA PHE A 100 2.92 -8.67 -2.57
C PHE A 100 2.65 -10.12 -2.18
N GLY A 101 1.63 -10.73 -2.78
CA GLY A 101 1.35 -12.16 -2.69
C GLY A 101 0.77 -12.59 -1.37
N GLU A 102 0.14 -11.69 -0.61
CA GLU A 102 -0.64 -11.99 0.59
C GLU A 102 0.13 -12.82 1.64
N GLY A 103 1.46 -12.64 1.75
CA GLY A 103 2.31 -13.40 2.68
C GLY A 103 2.66 -14.84 2.24
N ARG A 104 2.31 -15.26 1.02
CA ARG A 104 2.60 -16.62 0.50
C ARG A 104 4.08 -16.90 0.26
N TYR A 105 4.88 -15.86 0.04
CA TYR A 105 6.28 -16.03 -0.32
C TYR A 105 7.11 -16.43 0.90
N LYS A 106 7.88 -17.52 0.81
CA LYS A 106 8.72 -17.99 1.92
C LYS A 106 9.89 -17.05 2.21
N THR A 107 10.49 -16.50 1.17
CA THR A 107 11.60 -15.54 1.23
C THR A 107 11.08 -14.12 1.07
N SER A 108 11.82 -13.13 1.58
CA SER A 108 11.43 -11.74 1.39
C SER A 108 11.53 -11.38 -0.08
N VAL A 109 10.48 -10.76 -0.62
CA VAL A 109 10.46 -10.22 -2.00
C VAL A 109 11.63 -9.24 -2.23
N PHE A 110 12.12 -8.57 -1.18
CA PHE A 110 13.19 -7.58 -1.25
C PHE A 110 14.61 -8.13 -0.98
N GLU A 111 14.76 -9.43 -0.68
CA GLU A 111 16.08 -10.07 -0.53
C GLU A 111 16.87 -10.08 -1.86
N ASN A 112 18.20 -10.00 -1.76
CA ASN A 112 19.19 -10.12 -2.86
C ASN A 112 19.20 -9.00 -3.91
N THR A 113 18.77 -7.79 -3.55
CA THR A 113 19.17 -6.59 -4.29
C THR A 113 20.56 -6.15 -3.79
N ASN A 114 21.63 -6.50 -4.52
CA ASN A 114 23.02 -6.24 -4.13
C ASN A 114 23.37 -4.74 -3.98
N ALA A 115 22.59 -3.84 -4.59
CA ALA A 115 22.70 -2.39 -4.39
C ALA A 115 21.96 -1.89 -3.12
N PHE A 116 21.34 -2.80 -2.36
CA PHE A 116 20.42 -2.47 -1.27
C PHE A 116 20.50 -3.49 -0.12
N SER A 117 21.68 -4.05 0.17
CA SER A 117 21.89 -5.11 1.16
C SER A 117 21.77 -4.60 2.60
N GLY A 118 20.72 -5.04 3.32
CA GLY A 118 20.60 -4.94 4.78
C GLY A 118 19.62 -3.88 5.28
N GLY A 119 18.34 -4.23 5.42
CA GLY A 119 17.37 -3.38 6.12
C GLY A 119 15.92 -3.83 5.98
N SER A 120 15.07 -3.41 6.91
CA SER A 120 13.60 -3.49 6.87
C SER A 120 13.08 -2.64 5.71
N LYS A 121 12.97 -3.23 4.52
CA LYS A 121 12.51 -2.52 3.32
C LYS A 121 10.99 -2.45 3.27
N CYS A 122 10.49 -1.26 2.96
CA CYS A 122 9.11 -1.04 2.63
C CYS A 122 8.98 -0.51 1.20
N PHE A 123 7.83 -0.80 0.59
CA PHE A 123 7.43 -0.25 -0.69
C PHE A 123 6.11 0.52 -0.52
N VAL A 124 6.07 1.78 -0.95
CA VAL A 124 4.84 2.57 -0.94
C VAL A 124 4.00 2.20 -2.15
N CYS A 125 2.95 1.42 -1.94
CA CYS A 125 2.03 0.98 -2.98
C CYS A 125 1.21 2.16 -3.54
N SER A 126 0.74 3.03 -2.66
CA SER A 126 -0.04 4.20 -3.06
C SER A 126 0.15 5.38 -2.11
N THR A 127 0.02 6.58 -2.65
CA THR A 127 -0.24 7.78 -1.86
C THR A 127 -1.66 8.23 -2.11
N ILE A 128 -2.33 8.68 -1.05
CA ILE A 128 -3.73 9.07 -1.06
C ILE A 128 -3.80 10.49 -0.52
N LEU A 129 -4.24 11.44 -1.35
CA LEU A 129 -4.64 12.76 -0.91
C LEU A 129 -6.15 12.74 -0.65
N VAL A 130 -6.54 12.97 0.59
CA VAL A 130 -7.96 13.10 0.97
C VAL A 130 -8.35 14.55 0.76
N GLU A 131 -9.20 14.84 -0.22
CA GLU A 131 -9.70 16.19 -0.50
C GLU A 131 -10.87 16.51 0.44
N GLU A 132 -10.97 17.77 0.86
CA GLU A 132 -12.15 18.24 1.58
C GLU A 132 -13.39 18.17 0.66
N ASP A 133 -14.46 17.54 1.15
CA ASP A 133 -15.75 17.44 0.48
C ASP A 133 -16.84 17.88 1.45
N ASN A 134 -18.00 18.31 0.95
CA ASN A 134 -19.14 18.74 1.77
C ASN A 134 -19.60 17.66 2.75
N ASP A 135 -19.40 16.39 2.40
CA ASP A 135 -19.75 15.22 3.22
C ASP A 135 -18.58 14.73 4.10
N PHE A 136 -17.39 15.32 3.95
CA PHE A 136 -16.18 15.03 4.72
C PHE A 136 -15.60 16.28 5.38
N VAL A 137 -16.50 17.10 5.95
CA VAL A 137 -16.12 18.32 6.69
C VAL A 137 -15.91 17.99 8.17
N GLY A 138 -14.90 18.62 8.78
CA GLY A 138 -14.70 18.62 10.24
C GLY A 138 -13.69 17.59 10.74
N ASP A 139 -14.10 16.76 11.72
CA ASP A 139 -13.16 15.94 12.49
C ASP A 139 -12.57 14.73 11.73
N GLY A 140 -12.93 14.52 10.47
CA GLY A 140 -12.48 13.38 9.68
C GLY A 140 -12.87 12.04 10.33
N VAL A 141 -12.02 11.03 10.17
CA VAL A 141 -12.20 9.68 10.71
C VAL A 141 -11.15 9.42 11.77
N SER A 142 -11.57 9.09 12.98
CA SER A 142 -10.59 8.80 14.05
C SER A 142 -9.83 7.50 13.77
N ALA A 143 -8.62 7.35 14.31
CA ALA A 143 -7.85 6.10 14.16
C ALA A 143 -8.60 4.87 14.71
N GLN A 144 -9.38 5.04 15.78
CA GLN A 144 -10.19 3.98 16.37
C GLN A 144 -11.38 3.62 15.49
N GLU A 145 -12.06 4.61 14.91
CA GLU A 145 -13.16 4.42 13.96
C GLU A 145 -12.71 3.67 12.70
N PHE A 146 -11.58 4.07 12.10
CA PHE A 146 -11.02 3.33 10.94
C PHE A 146 -10.61 1.90 11.30
N LYS A 147 -10.06 1.70 12.49
CA LYS A 147 -9.73 0.37 12.99
C LYS A 147 -10.97 -0.49 13.15
N ASP A 148 -12.06 0.07 13.68
CA ASP A 148 -13.31 -0.65 13.83
C ASP A 148 -13.94 -0.96 12.47
N PHE A 149 -13.83 -0.05 11.50
CA PHE A 149 -14.18 -0.31 10.11
C PHE A 149 -13.44 -1.53 9.53
N LEU A 150 -12.11 -1.61 9.69
CA LEU A 150 -11.34 -2.77 9.22
C LEU A 150 -11.79 -4.10 9.87
N ARG A 151 -12.35 -4.06 11.08
CA ARG A 151 -12.81 -5.25 11.82
C ARG A 151 -14.21 -5.69 11.41
N THR A 152 -15.09 -4.75 11.10
CA THR A 152 -16.53 -5.03 10.93
C THR A 152 -16.94 -5.05 9.46
N THR A 153 -16.18 -4.43 8.56
CA THR A 153 -16.50 -4.37 7.13
C THR A 153 -15.93 -5.57 6.36
N ASP A 154 -16.76 -6.17 5.50
CA ASP A 154 -16.36 -7.28 4.62
C ASP A 154 -15.55 -6.79 3.42
N TYR A 155 -14.47 -7.48 3.11
CA TYR A 155 -13.72 -7.32 1.88
C TYR A 155 -14.44 -8.05 0.74
N PRO A 156 -15.00 -7.32 -0.26
CA PRO A 156 -15.93 -7.91 -1.24
C PRO A 156 -15.34 -9.04 -2.07
N LYS A 157 -14.03 -9.02 -2.35
CA LYS A 157 -13.39 -10.03 -3.21
C LYS A 157 -13.20 -11.39 -2.54
N LYS A 158 -13.21 -11.46 -1.21
CA LYS A 158 -12.89 -12.67 -0.45
C LYS A 158 -13.98 -13.06 0.55
N ASN A 159 -15.00 -12.22 0.73
CA ASN A 159 -16.10 -12.44 1.68
C ASN A 159 -15.62 -12.73 3.11
N ILE A 160 -14.62 -11.96 3.56
CA ILE A 160 -14.05 -11.98 4.91
C ILE A 160 -13.75 -10.54 5.33
N LYS A 161 -13.62 -10.24 6.62
CA LYS A 161 -13.33 -8.89 7.09
C LYS A 161 -11.95 -8.41 6.62
N TYR A 162 -11.77 -7.10 6.44
CA TYR A 162 -10.48 -6.55 6.02
C TYR A 162 -9.34 -6.96 6.95
N LEU A 163 -9.53 -6.81 8.26
CA LEU A 163 -8.52 -7.19 9.24
C LEU A 163 -8.18 -8.69 9.15
N ASP A 164 -9.19 -9.54 9.02
CA ASP A 164 -9.00 -10.99 8.85
C ASP A 164 -8.30 -11.31 7.53
N TYR A 165 -8.56 -10.56 6.47
CA TYR A 165 -7.87 -10.70 5.20
C TYR A 165 -6.37 -10.43 5.31
N PHE A 166 -5.98 -9.35 5.99
CA PHE A 166 -4.57 -9.04 6.22
C PHE A 166 -3.87 -10.06 7.13
N GLN A 167 -4.58 -10.61 8.11
CA GLN A 167 -4.00 -11.54 9.08
C GLN A 167 -3.95 -12.99 8.58
N TYR A 168 -4.97 -13.43 7.84
CA TYR A 168 -5.20 -14.84 7.51
C TYR A 168 -5.54 -15.10 6.04
N GLY A 169 -6.04 -14.12 5.31
CA GLY A 169 -6.68 -14.30 4.00
C GLY A 169 -5.76 -14.69 2.83
N GLY A 170 -4.47 -14.84 3.10
CA GLY A 170 -3.43 -14.84 2.09
C GLY A 170 -2.57 -16.08 1.95
N GLY A 171 -2.46 -16.94 2.97
CA GLY A 171 -1.52 -18.07 2.98
C GLY A 171 -0.27 -17.86 3.85
N GLY A 172 -0.19 -16.74 4.57
CA GLY A 172 0.78 -16.51 5.64
C GLY A 172 0.26 -15.52 6.68
N PRO A 173 0.77 -15.57 7.92
CA PRO A 173 0.43 -14.62 8.97
C PRO A 173 0.94 -13.21 8.61
N GLY A 174 0.00 -12.27 8.39
CA GLY A 174 0.30 -10.85 8.21
C GLY A 174 -0.09 -10.01 9.42
N TYR A 175 0.39 -8.76 9.47
CA TYR A 175 -0.08 -7.77 10.43
C TYR A 175 -0.41 -6.44 9.76
N VAL A 176 -1.24 -5.65 10.42
CA VAL A 176 -1.53 -4.28 10.04
C VAL A 176 -0.89 -3.36 11.07
N ILE A 177 -0.20 -2.31 10.62
CA ILE A 177 0.21 -1.19 11.47
C ILE A 177 -0.55 0.04 10.98
N GLY A 178 -1.43 0.56 11.82
CA GLY A 178 -1.91 1.92 11.65
C GLY A 178 -0.90 2.86 12.31
N VAL A 179 -0.07 3.55 11.52
CA VAL A 179 0.72 4.70 11.99
C VAL A 179 -0.10 5.96 11.68
N LEU A 180 -1.31 5.99 12.26
CA LEU A 180 -2.15 7.18 12.24
C LEU A 180 -1.79 8.04 13.46
N THR A 181 -1.86 9.36 13.27
CA THR A 181 -1.84 10.27 14.40
C THR A 181 -3.09 10.08 15.26
N ASN A 182 -3.12 10.63 16.49
CA ASN A 182 -4.33 10.60 17.32
C ASN A 182 -5.53 11.30 16.64
N GLU A 183 -5.27 12.13 15.64
CA GLU A 183 -6.28 12.81 14.83
C GLU A 183 -6.90 11.92 13.74
N GLY A 184 -6.28 10.78 13.43
CA GLY A 184 -6.77 9.84 12.42
C GLY A 184 -6.59 10.34 10.98
N ILE A 185 -7.61 10.10 10.15
CA ILE A 185 -7.68 10.48 8.73
C ILE A 185 -8.46 11.80 8.64
N LYS A 186 -7.85 12.86 8.10
CA LYS A 186 -8.43 14.21 8.00
C LYS A 186 -8.43 14.68 6.54
N PRO A 187 -9.34 15.61 6.19
CA PRO A 187 -9.31 16.27 4.88
C PRO A 187 -8.03 17.08 4.69
N ASP A 188 -7.67 17.28 3.42
CA ASP A 188 -6.48 17.96 2.92
C ASP A 188 -5.14 17.37 3.35
N ARG A 189 -5.14 16.09 3.74
CA ARG A 189 -3.92 15.39 4.18
C ARG A 189 -3.55 14.25 3.24
N ALA A 190 -2.25 14.04 3.10
CA ALA A 190 -1.68 12.95 2.32
C ALA A 190 -1.35 11.74 3.21
N TYR A 191 -1.74 10.56 2.78
CA TYR A 191 -1.48 9.28 3.44
C TYR A 191 -0.72 8.34 2.51
N GLY A 192 0.22 7.58 3.05
CA GLY A 192 0.95 6.54 2.34
C GLY A 192 0.46 5.16 2.77
N ILE A 193 0.22 4.28 1.81
CA ILE A 193 -0.01 2.86 2.06
C ILE A 193 1.25 2.12 1.63
N ALA A 194 1.88 1.43 2.56
CA ALA A 194 3.13 0.74 2.32
C ALA A 194 3.08 -0.73 2.75
N PHE A 195 3.77 -1.56 1.99
CA PHE A 195 4.04 -2.95 2.32
C PHE A 195 5.43 -3.06 2.93
N LYS A 196 5.56 -3.76 4.05
CA LYS A 196 6.83 -4.12 4.70
C LYS A 196 7.00 -5.64 4.62
N ALA A 197 8.04 -6.09 3.94
CA ALA A 197 8.34 -7.51 3.89
C ALA A 197 8.97 -7.99 5.19
N LYS A 198 8.79 -9.27 5.51
CA LYS A 198 9.50 -9.95 6.60
C LYS A 198 11.02 -9.92 6.39
N SER A 199 11.75 -9.94 7.50
CA SER A 199 13.20 -10.05 7.52
C SER A 199 13.63 -11.50 7.77
N THR A 200 14.49 -12.06 6.92
CA THR A 200 15.06 -13.42 7.08
C THR A 200 16.04 -13.59 8.23
N SER A 201 16.59 -12.49 8.76
CA SER A 201 17.68 -12.55 9.73
C SER A 201 17.24 -12.43 11.19
N GLY A 202 15.94 -12.55 11.47
CA GLY A 202 15.36 -12.42 12.81
C GLY A 202 15.08 -13.76 13.47
N VAL A 203 15.71 -14.01 14.63
CA VAL A 203 15.17 -14.96 15.61
C VAL A 203 13.84 -14.38 16.09
N LEU A 204 12.77 -15.16 16.02
CA LEU A 204 11.48 -14.85 16.63
C LEU A 204 11.73 -14.49 18.09
N VAL A 205 11.64 -13.20 18.44
CA VAL A 205 11.70 -12.79 19.84
C VAL A 205 10.37 -13.24 20.44
N PRO A 206 10.36 -14.27 21.31
CA PRO A 206 9.10 -14.85 21.80
C PRO A 206 8.29 -13.84 22.64
N GLU A 207 8.91 -12.73 23.04
CA GLU A 207 8.31 -11.66 23.84
C GLU A 207 7.25 -10.81 23.09
N LEU A 208 7.17 -10.88 21.75
CA LEU A 208 6.00 -10.32 21.05
C LEU A 208 4.81 -11.29 21.01
N THR A 209 5.06 -12.55 21.31
CA THR A 209 4.07 -13.65 21.39
C THR A 209 3.73 -14.06 22.83
N ALA A 210 4.52 -13.66 23.83
CA ALA A 210 4.33 -13.95 25.24
C ALA A 210 4.21 -12.62 26.01
N GLY A 211 3.02 -12.33 26.53
CA GLY A 211 2.64 -11.03 27.06
C GLY A 211 3.43 -10.54 28.28
N GLY A 212 3.61 -9.20 28.32
CA GLY A 212 3.76 -8.40 29.53
C GLY A 212 5.16 -8.34 30.17
N THR A 213 5.79 -7.16 30.16
CA THR A 213 6.00 -6.29 31.34
C THR A 213 7.02 -5.15 31.08
N ALA A 214 6.61 -3.94 31.48
CA ALA A 214 7.37 -2.78 31.97
C ALA A 214 8.62 -2.23 31.24
N ALA A 215 8.54 -0.99 30.74
CA ALA A 215 9.57 0.05 30.89
C ALA A 215 9.04 1.44 30.48
N ALA A 216 9.60 2.50 31.08
CA ALA A 216 8.97 3.78 31.38
C ALA A 216 9.00 4.88 30.28
N ALA A 217 7.93 5.68 30.31
CA ALA A 217 7.62 7.03 29.80
C ALA A 217 8.69 7.86 29.04
N ILE A 218 8.31 8.37 27.85
CA ILE A 218 8.09 9.80 27.49
C ILE A 218 7.17 9.83 26.24
N GLY A 219 6.26 10.82 26.17
CA GLY A 219 5.04 10.81 25.36
C GLY A 219 5.20 10.71 23.83
N ILE A 220 4.55 9.71 23.22
CA ILE A 220 4.41 9.52 21.76
C ILE A 220 3.04 8.87 21.45
N THR A 221 2.53 9.20 20.25
CA THR A 221 1.33 8.74 19.53
C THR A 221 0.95 7.26 19.69
N SER A 222 -0.36 6.99 19.74
CA SER A 222 -0.92 5.64 19.88
C SER A 222 -0.65 4.77 18.65
N ILE A 223 0.31 3.84 18.75
CA ILE A 223 0.56 2.83 17.71
C ILE A 223 -0.30 1.61 18.03
N ALA A 224 -1.30 1.33 17.19
CA ALA A 224 -2.06 0.09 17.28
C ALA A 224 -1.32 -0.99 16.47
N ILE A 225 -0.73 -1.97 17.18
CA ILE A 225 -0.05 -3.13 16.57
C ILE A 225 -0.97 -4.34 16.71
N PHE A 226 -1.31 -4.97 15.59
CA PHE A 226 -2.13 -6.19 15.59
C PHE A 226 -1.22 -7.41 15.42
N GLY A 227 -0.89 -8.09 16.51
CA GLY A 227 -0.08 -9.31 16.52
C GLY A 227 -0.92 -10.58 16.70
N ILE A 228 -0.41 -11.70 16.16
CA ILE A 228 -1.06 -13.01 16.20
C ILE A 228 -0.56 -13.75 17.45
N GLY A 229 -1.36 -13.75 18.52
CA GLY A 229 -1.25 -14.71 19.61
C GLY A 229 -2.05 -15.96 19.27
N THR A 230 -1.45 -17.15 19.37
CA THR A 230 -1.97 -18.45 18.87
C THR A 230 -3.15 -19.03 19.64
N GLY A 231 -4.09 -18.23 20.13
CA GLY A 231 -5.27 -18.73 20.83
C GLY A 231 -6.15 -17.63 21.37
N GLY A 232 -7.07 -17.13 20.53
CA GLY A 232 -8.01 -16.06 20.88
C GLY A 232 -7.54 -14.69 20.41
N LEU A 233 -8.50 -13.85 20.02
CA LEU A 233 -8.37 -12.43 19.67
C LEU A 233 -7.60 -11.65 20.77
N GLY A 234 -6.27 -11.78 20.77
CA GLY A 234 -5.36 -11.06 21.61
C GLY A 234 -5.24 -9.64 21.09
N LEU A 235 -6.23 -8.81 21.40
CA LEU A 235 -6.05 -7.36 21.42
C LEU A 235 -4.89 -7.10 22.39
N LEU A 236 -3.68 -6.86 21.87
CA LEU A 236 -2.75 -5.99 22.55
C LEU A 236 -3.36 -4.59 22.49
N ALA A 237 -4.41 -4.37 23.28
CA ALA A 237 -4.65 -3.07 23.82
C ALA A 237 -3.42 -2.81 24.68
N ILE A 238 -2.44 -2.13 24.09
CA ILE A 238 -1.48 -1.37 24.85
C ILE A 238 -2.35 -0.33 25.55
N GLY A 239 -2.89 -0.73 26.71
CA GLY A 239 -3.62 0.15 27.59
C GLY A 239 -2.73 1.36 27.85
N ALA A 240 -3.33 2.52 28.04
CA ALA A 240 -2.68 3.81 28.18
C ALA A 240 -1.64 3.93 29.33
N ALA A 241 -1.20 2.82 29.91
CA ALA A 241 -0.01 2.73 30.74
C ALA A 241 1.25 2.52 29.87
N GLY A 242 1.68 3.59 29.19
CA GLY A 242 3.11 3.94 29.04
C GLY A 242 4.07 2.95 28.37
N ILE A 243 3.68 2.19 27.33
CA ILE A 243 4.65 1.50 26.47
C ILE A 243 5.03 2.45 25.32
N SER A 244 6.13 3.19 25.45
CA SER A 244 6.75 3.93 24.35
C SER A 244 7.60 2.99 23.49
N THR A 245 7.03 1.92 22.94
CA THR A 245 7.65 1.32 21.76
C THR A 245 7.54 2.37 20.68
N THR A 246 8.64 3.05 20.40
CA THR A 246 8.68 4.08 19.37
C THR A 246 8.31 3.43 18.04
N VAL A 247 7.71 4.19 17.10
CA VAL A 247 7.49 3.69 15.73
C VAL A 247 8.81 3.12 15.19
N SER A 248 9.93 3.75 15.53
CA SER A 248 11.28 3.23 15.32
C SER A 248 11.51 1.81 15.84
N ASP A 249 11.13 1.43 17.06
CA ASP A 249 11.31 0.06 17.55
C ASP A 249 10.50 -0.96 16.75
N LEU A 250 9.26 -0.63 16.40
CA LEU A 250 8.44 -1.51 15.58
C LEU A 250 8.99 -1.66 14.15
N MET A 251 9.56 -0.58 13.64
CA MET A 251 10.13 -0.55 12.31
C MET A 251 11.49 -1.26 12.24
N THR A 252 12.30 -1.14 13.29
CA THR A 252 13.66 -1.70 13.37
C THR A 252 13.70 -3.13 13.91
N LYS A 253 12.74 -3.55 14.74
CA LYS A 253 12.69 -4.92 15.23
C LYS A 253 12.52 -5.87 14.05
N LYS A 254 13.29 -6.96 14.05
CA LYS A 254 13.25 -7.97 13.00
C LYS A 254 11.92 -8.71 13.07
N VAL A 255 10.96 -8.25 12.29
CA VAL A 255 9.65 -8.89 12.18
C VAL A 255 9.74 -10.02 11.15
N THR A 256 9.30 -11.22 11.53
CA THR A 256 9.28 -12.43 10.68
C THR A 256 8.02 -12.55 9.83
N THR A 257 7.10 -11.60 9.98
CA THR A 257 5.84 -11.51 9.25
C THR A 257 5.85 -10.32 8.31
N ASP A 258 5.05 -10.41 7.24
CA ASP A 258 4.82 -9.30 6.32
C ASP A 258 3.76 -8.36 6.91
N GLY A 259 3.83 -7.07 6.59
CA GLY A 259 2.95 -6.06 7.17
C GLY A 259 2.45 -5.02 6.19
N ILE A 260 1.22 -4.53 6.40
CA ILE A 260 0.67 -3.36 5.71
C ILE A 260 0.65 -2.18 6.68
N ILE A 261 1.12 -1.03 6.19
CA ILE A 261 1.28 0.18 6.97
C ILE A 261 0.47 1.30 6.31
N LEU A 262 -0.40 1.94 7.09
CA LEU A 262 -0.99 3.23 6.73
C LEU A 262 -0.24 4.32 7.50
N VAL A 263 0.37 5.26 6.79
CA VAL A 263 1.17 6.34 7.37
C VAL A 263 0.64 7.70 6.95
N ASP A 264 0.58 8.63 7.89
CA ASP A 264 0.32 10.04 7.64
C ASP A 264 1.59 10.73 7.12
N LEU A 265 1.56 11.24 5.89
CA LEU A 265 2.73 11.80 5.20
C LEU A 265 3.01 13.27 5.54
N GLU A 266 2.10 13.95 6.23
CA GLU A 266 2.13 15.41 6.36
C GLU A 266 2.87 15.92 7.62
N ARG A 267 3.51 15.03 8.38
CA ARG A 267 4.17 15.36 9.67
C ARG A 267 5.58 14.83 9.74
N GLY A 268 6.30 15.20 10.80
CA GLY A 268 7.65 14.66 11.11
C GLY A 268 7.75 13.13 11.10
N ILE A 269 6.61 12.43 11.23
CA ILE A 269 6.46 10.97 11.06
C ILE A 269 6.95 10.52 9.68
N GLN A 270 6.74 11.30 8.62
CA GLN A 270 7.19 10.98 7.27
C GLN A 270 8.71 10.77 7.21
N LYS A 271 9.49 11.62 7.89
CA LYS A 271 10.96 11.50 7.93
C LYS A 271 11.39 10.23 8.64
N GLU A 272 10.74 9.90 9.75
CA GLU A 272 11.04 8.69 10.52
C GLU A 272 10.62 7.42 9.76
N PHE A 273 9.43 7.46 9.15
CA PHE A 273 8.94 6.42 8.25
C PHE A 273 9.94 6.18 7.12
N PHE A 274 10.33 7.21 6.35
CA PHE A 274 11.28 7.07 5.25
C PHE A 274 12.67 6.60 5.71
N LYS A 275 13.15 7.10 6.85
CA LYS A 275 14.42 6.68 7.44
C LYS A 275 14.41 5.19 7.80
N ASN A 276 13.31 4.71 8.37
CA ASN A 276 13.24 3.33 8.87
C ASN A 276 12.78 2.32 7.81
N CYS A 277 12.00 2.77 6.82
CA CYS A 277 11.48 1.91 5.76
C CYS A 277 12.44 1.72 4.57
N ASN A 278 13.63 2.34 4.57
CA ASN A 278 14.61 2.28 3.46
C ASN A 278 13.89 2.25 2.10
N LEU A 279 13.11 3.30 1.84
CA LEU A 279 12.16 3.27 0.75
C LEU A 279 12.85 2.95 -0.57
N VAL A 280 12.28 1.95 -1.23
CA VAL A 280 12.64 1.62 -2.59
C VAL A 280 11.91 2.63 -3.48
N ALA A 281 12.50 3.81 -3.69
CA ALA A 281 12.03 4.75 -4.70
C ALA A 281 12.10 4.06 -6.08
N GLY A 282 11.04 4.23 -6.88
CA GLY A 282 10.71 3.44 -8.07
C GLY A 282 11.90 2.83 -8.82
N ILE A 283 11.87 1.51 -9.00
CA ILE A 283 12.92 0.74 -9.69
C ILE A 283 12.73 0.85 -11.22
N ALA A 284 12.38 2.02 -11.72
CA ALA A 284 12.54 2.35 -13.13
C ALA A 284 14.04 2.63 -13.32
N GLY A 285 14.75 1.64 -13.88
CA GLY A 285 16.21 1.54 -13.93
C GLY A 285 16.95 2.88 -14.02
N THR A 286 17.76 3.15 -12.99
CA THR A 286 18.96 3.98 -13.09
C THR A 286 20.14 3.10 -13.47
#